data_AF-A0A925KJW9-F1
#
_entry.id   AF-A0A925KJW9-F1
#
_cell.length_a   1.000
_cell.length_b   1.000
_cell.length_c   1.000
_cell.angle_alpha   90.00
_cell.angle_beta   90.00
_cell.angle_gamma   90.00
#
_symmetry.space_group_name_H-M   'P 1'
#
loop_
_entity.id
_entity.type
_entity.pdbx_description
1 polymer ?
#
loop_
_entity_poly.entity_id
_entity_poly.type
_entity_poly.pdbx_seq_one_letter_code
_entity_poly.pdbx_strand_id
1 'polypeptide(L)' 'MAAPWVTVLPALWRDELIAGASHCDFESPTDWVCRLACGDADPARQQQVRQGLLDAAARWLR' A
#
# COMPACT_ATOMS: atom_id res chain seq x y z
N MET A 1 0.06 11.11 11.52
CA MET A 1 1.53 11.15 11.71
C MET A 1 2.05 9.78 11.34
N ALA A 2 3.07 9.71 10.49
CA ALA A 2 3.80 8.46 10.21
C ALA A 2 4.35 7.89 11.54
N ALA A 3 4.25 6.57 11.75
CA ALA A 3 4.79 5.93 12.94
C ALA A 3 6.34 6.03 12.93
N PRO A 4 7.03 5.93 14.08
CA PRO A 4 8.47 6.21 14.18
C PRO A 4 9.31 5.03 13.67
N TRP A 5 9.00 4.51 12.49
CA TRP A 5 9.66 3.36 11.88
C TRP A 5 11.14 3.62 11.59
N VAL A 6 11.55 4.88 11.50
CA VAL A 6 12.93 5.29 11.26
C VAL A 6 13.91 4.73 12.31
N THR A 7 13.46 4.48 13.54
CA THR A 7 14.34 3.92 14.59
C THR A 7 14.50 2.41 14.52
N VAL A 8 13.62 1.70 13.81
CA VAL A 8 13.62 0.23 13.70
C VAL A 8 13.97 -0.27 12.29
N LEU A 9 13.88 0.60 11.29
CA LEU A 9 14.21 0.30 9.89
C LEU A 9 15.32 1.26 9.41
N PRO A 10 16.61 0.94 9.67
CA PRO A 10 17.73 1.83 9.36
C PRO A 10 17.92 2.09 7.86
N ALA A 11 17.34 1.25 7.00
CA ALA A 11 17.33 1.39 5.55
C ALA A 11 15.97 1.89 5.01
N LEU A 12 15.09 2.42 5.87
CA LEU A 12 13.80 2.97 5.45
C LEU A 12 14.03 4.16 4.52
N TRP A 13 13.68 3.97 3.25
CA TRP A 13 13.84 4.99 2.22
C TRP A 13 12.64 5.96 2.15
N ARG A 14 11.43 5.45 2.36
CA ARG A 14 10.18 6.21 2.25
C ARG A 14 9.13 5.59 3.15
N ASP A 15 8.33 6.45 3.78
CA ASP A 15 7.12 6.11 4.52
C ASP A 15 5.99 7.04 4.05
N GLU A 16 4.84 6.47 3.70
CA GLU A 16 3.71 7.19 3.15
C GLU A 16 2.41 6.71 3.79
N LEU A 17 1.60 7.65 4.25
CA LEU A 17 0.23 7.40 4.71
C LEU A 17 -0.76 7.73 3.59
N ILE A 18 -1.47 6.73 3.10
CA ILE A 18 -2.56 6.92 2.12
C ILE A 18 -3.87 7.09 2.90
N ALA A 19 -4.40 8.31 2.92
CA ALA A 19 -5.60 8.63 3.69
C ALA A 19 -6.82 7.83 3.17
N GLY A 20 -7.54 7.20 4.09
CA GLY A 20 -8.72 6.41 3.77
C GLY A 20 -8.43 5.07 3.10
N ALA A 21 -7.15 4.68 2.97
CA ALA A 21 -6.80 3.36 2.46
C ALA A 21 -7.29 2.25 3.39
N SER A 22 -7.91 1.22 2.82
CA SER A 22 -8.33 0.00 3.48
C SER A 22 -7.45 -1.18 3.06
N HIS A 23 -7.64 -2.33 3.70
CA HIS A 23 -7.00 -3.60 3.31
C HIS A 23 -7.15 -3.90 1.80
N CYS A 24 -8.34 -3.63 1.25
CA CYS A 24 -8.65 -3.86 -0.15
C CYS A 24 -7.91 -2.92 -1.12
N ASP A 25 -7.38 -1.78 -0.66
CA ASP A 25 -6.59 -0.89 -1.51
C ASP A 25 -5.16 -1.42 -1.72
N PHE A 26 -4.70 -2.34 -0.87
CA PHE A 26 -3.40 -3.01 -1.00
C PHE A 26 -3.49 -4.34 -1.76
N GLU A 27 -4.66 -4.96 -1.73
CA GLU A 27 -4.96 -6.18 -2.46
C GLU A 27 -5.75 -5.88 -3.74
N SER A 28 -5.86 -6.84 -4.65
CA SER A 28 -6.83 -6.79 -5.74
C SER A 28 -7.96 -7.75 -5.38
N PRO A 29 -9.12 -7.28 -4.84
CA PRO A 29 -10.19 -8.15 -4.39
C PRO A 29 -10.54 -9.21 -5.44
N THR A 30 -10.27 -10.47 -5.11
CA THR A 30 -10.25 -11.54 -6.10
C THR A 30 -11.66 -11.92 -6.54
N ASP A 31 -12.63 -11.87 -5.62
CA ASP A 31 -14.00 -12.32 -5.86
C ASP A 31 -15.06 -11.59 -5.00
N TRP A 32 -16.31 -12.05 -5.13
CA TRP A 32 -17.46 -11.48 -4.45
C TRP A 32 -17.47 -11.71 -2.93
N VAL A 33 -16.81 -12.77 -2.44
CA VAL A 33 -16.73 -13.07 -1.00
C VAL A 33 -15.84 -12.02 -0.33
N CYS A 34 -14.72 -11.69 -0.95
CA CYS A 34 -13.83 -10.63 -0.49
C CYS A 34 -14.55 -9.27 -0.46
N ARG A 35 -15.28 -8.92 -1.52
CA ARG A 35 -16.06 -7.66 -1.57
C ARG A 35 -17.12 -7.58 -0.48
N LEU A 36 -17.78 -8.70 -0.16
CA LEU A 36 -18.79 -8.72 0.89
C LEU A 36 -18.19 -8.52 2.28
N ALA A 37 -17.06 -9.17 2.57
CA ALA A 37 -16.43 -9.13 3.88
C ALA A 37 -15.67 -7.81 4.14
N CYS A 38 -15.04 -7.25 3.11
CA CYS A 38 -14.07 -6.17 3.26
C CYS A 38 -14.46 -4.88 2.53
N GLY A 39 -15.47 -4.91 1.65
CA GLY A 39 -15.86 -3.80 0.79
C GLY A 39 -15.10 -3.76 -0.53
N ASP A 40 -15.29 -2.66 -1.26
CA ASP A 40 -14.59 -2.40 -2.51
C ASP A 40 -13.31 -1.59 -2.30
N ALA A 41 -12.34 -1.83 -3.15
CA ALA A 41 -11.15 -0.99 -3.25
C ALA A 41 -11.46 0.28 -4.05
N ASP A 42 -10.73 1.34 -3.75
CA ASP A 42 -10.73 2.57 -4.54
C ASP A 42 -9.62 2.47 -5.61
N PRO A 43 -9.95 2.53 -6.91
CA PRO A 43 -8.97 2.39 -7.99
C PRO A 43 -7.83 3.41 -7.92
N ALA A 44 -8.10 4.63 -7.42
CA ALA A 44 -7.08 5.67 -7.29
C ALA A 44 -6.08 5.33 -6.18
N ARG A 45 -6.58 4.86 -5.03
CA ARG A 45 -5.73 4.41 -3.92
C ARG A 45 -4.94 3.14 -4.27
N GLN A 46 -5.56 2.18 -4.94
CA GLN A 46 -4.86 1.00 -5.46
C GLN A 46 -3.72 1.37 -6.41
N GLN A 47 -3.96 2.32 -7.32
CA GLN A 47 -2.90 2.78 -8.22
C GLN A 47 -1.76 3.45 -7.45
N GLN A 48 -2.06 4.25 -6.42
CA GLN A 48 -1.03 4.86 -5.56
C GLN A 48 -0.20 3.80 -4.83
N VAL A 49 -0.84 2.78 -4.23
CA VAL A 49 -0.14 1.65 -3.59
C VAL A 49 0.74 0.94 -4.61
N ARG A 50 0.20 0.60 -5.78
CA ARG A 50 0.93 -0.11 -6.84
C ARG A 50 2.18 0.66 -7.29
N GLN A 51 2.06 1.97 -7.50
CA GLN A 51 3.22 2.78 -7.89
C GLN A 51 4.29 2.79 -6.79
N GLY A 52 3.91 2.98 -5.52
CA GLY A 52 4.86 2.95 -4.41
C GLY A 52 5.64 1.63 -4.32
N LEU A 53 4.96 0.50 -4.54
CA LEU A 53 5.60 -0.83 -4.56
C LEU A 53 6.54 -1.01 -5.75
N LEU A 54 6.14 -0.58 -6.95
CA LEU A 54 6.97 -0.67 -8.15
C LEU A 54 8.22 0.22 -8.04
N ASP A 55 8.10 1.42 -7.48
CA ASP A 55 9.22 2.31 -7.24
C ASP A 55 10.23 1.71 -6.26
N ALA A 56 9.74 1.11 -5.18
CA ALA A 56 10.57 0.39 -4.21
C ALA A 56 11.30 -0.80 -4.86
N ALA A 57 10.60 -1.61 -5.66
CA ALA A 57 11.21 -2.72 -6.38
C ALA A 57 12.26 -2.25 -7.41
N ALA A 58 11.93 -1.22 -8.19
CA ALA A 58 12.85 -0.64 -9.18
C ALA A 58 14.09 0.00 -8.54
N ARG A 59 13.98 0.48 -7.29
CA ARG A 59 15.14 0.94 -6.52
C ARG A 59 15.99 -0.22 -6.02
N TRP A 60 15.36 -1.30 -5.54
CA TRP A 60 16.10 -2.45 -5.03
C TRP A 60 16.87 -3.22 -6.12
N LEU A 61 16.32 -3.29 -7.33
CA LEU A 61 16.94 -4.00 -8.46
C LEU A 61 18.07 -3.21 -9.16
N ARG A 62 18.32 -1.95 -8.77
CA ARG A 62 19.41 -1.12 -9.30
C ARG A 62 20.64 -1.20 -8.40
#